data_AF-A0AAD5Y350-F1
#
_entry.id   AF-A0AAD5Y350-F1
#
_cell.length_a   1.000
_cell.length_b   1.000
_cell.length_c   1.000
_cell.angle_alpha   90.00
_cell.angle_beta   90.00
_cell.angle_gamma   90.00
#
_symmetry.space_group_name_H-M   'P 1'
#
loop_
_entity.id
_entity.type
_entity.pdbx_description
1 polymer ?
#
loop_
_entity_poly.entity_id
_entity_poly.type
_entity_poly.pdbx_seq_one_letter_code
_entity_poly.pdbx_strand_id
1 'polypeptide(L)'
;MFSIKLKKAQFQPDPIDALEQLIPTANPIQKYEIYHLIADCYFSDYEFKKSTKYNRLALEQYKESVMIRFKLADRMHALANTPDKLNMIIKILKRAIGMTVNPKLPRHLLEAEQEFLGRAREKLCLIYCQMGKNEKAYQLLDEMNFTHRLSSYVLDYGSTIPLECPNAACFDDFLDWNSFNQLFNVFKSQSAFWKEFGYHEFKNTGYFSFVYDLSKEPVNIVEQYIKLQYQQLEKVFPEKYKNIRYGEWWAHCRPHYMGHQFHYDSDNEGKGELRHPLLSSVLYLTEGVGGPTILTNQRLGDDLADRGWLVEPKENRVLFFDSKYLHGVVPGKGTADIDKRRISFMVGYWDKIEISNQHTTGANRIYRGSMPGGDIKLGRMKDGTVNGIKSVWQNIDGTELESYELPNYDLCFQGF
;
A
#
# COMPACT_ATOMS: atom_id res chain seq x y z
N MET A 1 15.83 8.46 -29.73
CA MET A 1 17.31 8.60 -29.59
C MET A 1 17.89 7.64 -28.54
N PHE A 2 17.34 7.57 -27.31
CA PHE A 2 17.85 6.67 -26.26
C PHE A 2 17.77 5.17 -26.61
N SER A 3 16.64 4.70 -27.16
CA SER A 3 16.50 3.31 -27.66
C SER A 3 17.56 2.93 -28.72
N ILE A 4 18.01 3.90 -29.53
CA ILE A 4 19.09 3.68 -30.50
C ILE A 4 20.44 3.57 -29.79
N LYS A 5 20.70 4.38 -28.76
CA LYS A 5 21.91 4.28 -27.92
C LYS A 5 21.97 2.95 -27.16
N LEU A 6 20.86 2.51 -26.57
CA LEU A 6 20.71 1.20 -25.92
C LEU A 6 21.05 0.05 -26.88
N LYS A 7 20.43 0.03 -28.07
CA LYS A 7 20.72 -1.00 -29.07
C LYS A 7 22.19 -0.96 -29.48
N LYS A 8 22.78 0.22 -29.71
CA LYS A 8 24.21 0.34 -30.04
C LYS A 8 25.12 -0.16 -28.93
N ALA A 9 24.81 0.13 -27.66
CA ALA A 9 25.57 -0.32 -26.49
C ALA A 9 25.55 -1.86 -26.37
N GLN A 10 24.40 -2.49 -26.60
CA GLN A 10 24.25 -3.96 -26.53
C GLN A 10 25.13 -4.73 -27.52
N PHE A 11 25.51 -4.11 -28.65
CA PHE A 11 26.35 -4.73 -29.68
C PHE A 11 27.82 -4.27 -29.61
N GLN A 12 28.25 -3.60 -28.54
CA GLN A 12 29.66 -3.26 -28.35
C GLN A 12 30.47 -4.45 -27.82
N PRO A 13 31.79 -4.47 -28.04
CA PRO A 13 32.68 -5.50 -27.49
C PRO A 13 32.66 -5.59 -25.96
N ASP A 14 32.39 -4.45 -25.29
CA ASP A 14 32.12 -4.37 -23.86
C ASP A 14 30.75 -3.73 -23.64
N PRO A 15 29.66 -4.52 -23.72
CA PRO A 15 28.31 -3.99 -23.67
C PRO A 15 27.95 -3.48 -22.27
N ILE A 16 28.61 -3.96 -21.21
CA ILE A 16 28.35 -3.54 -19.83
C ILE A 16 28.85 -2.12 -19.62
N ASP A 17 30.11 -1.83 -19.96
CA ASP A 17 30.69 -0.49 -19.84
C ASP A 17 29.89 0.55 -20.66
N ALA A 18 29.45 0.16 -21.86
CA ALA A 18 28.64 1.01 -22.73
C ALA A 18 27.25 1.30 -22.16
N LEU A 19 26.65 0.31 -21.49
CA LEU A 19 25.36 0.43 -20.81
C LEU A 19 25.49 1.29 -19.54
N GLU A 20 26.55 1.13 -18.76
CA GLU A 20 26.80 1.90 -17.53
C GLU A 20 26.94 3.40 -17.81
N GLN A 21 27.58 3.79 -18.92
CA GLN A 21 27.70 5.19 -19.32
C GLN A 21 26.36 5.89 -19.59
N LEU A 22 25.30 5.13 -19.85
CA LEU A 22 23.95 5.68 -20.06
C LEU A 22 23.22 5.96 -18.74
N ILE A 23 23.63 5.33 -17.63
CA ILE A 23 22.96 5.41 -16.31
C ILE A 23 22.85 6.85 -15.78
N PRO A 24 23.89 7.71 -15.79
CA PRO A 24 23.82 9.04 -15.18
C PRO A 24 22.75 9.94 -15.81
N THR A 25 22.48 9.76 -17.10
CA THR A 25 21.51 10.57 -17.87
C THR A 25 20.15 9.91 -18.04
N ALA A 26 20.04 8.64 -17.65
CA ALA A 26 18.82 7.86 -17.80
C ALA A 26 17.79 8.24 -16.73
N ASN A 27 16.54 8.41 -17.15
CA ASN A 27 15.42 8.47 -16.22
C ASN A 27 15.20 7.09 -15.54
N PRO A 28 14.39 6.98 -14.46
CA PRO A 28 14.25 5.72 -13.72
C PRO A 28 13.85 4.49 -14.57
N ILE A 29 12.99 4.70 -15.58
CA ILE A 29 12.54 3.62 -16.48
C ILE A 29 13.68 3.20 -17.40
N GLN A 30 14.39 4.17 -17.96
CA GLN A 30 15.57 3.93 -18.78
C GLN A 30 16.67 3.23 -18.00
N LYS A 31 16.88 3.60 -16.73
CA LYS A 31 17.79 2.89 -15.82
C LYS A 31 17.38 1.43 -15.67
N TYR A 32 16.09 1.15 -15.47
CA TYR A 32 15.61 -0.24 -15.43
C TYR A 32 15.97 -1.01 -16.69
N GLU A 33 15.69 -0.45 -17.88
CA GLU A 33 16.03 -1.09 -19.15
C GLU A 33 17.54 -1.33 -19.27
N ILE A 34 18.36 -0.37 -18.84
CA ILE A 34 19.83 -0.52 -18.80
C ILE A 34 20.22 -1.67 -17.86
N TYR A 35 19.78 -1.67 -16.60
CA TYR A 35 20.15 -2.70 -15.63
C TYR A 35 19.64 -4.09 -16.02
N HIS A 36 18.49 -4.16 -16.68
CA HIS A 36 18.00 -5.40 -17.29
C HIS A 36 18.90 -5.89 -18.41
N LEU A 37 19.31 -5.00 -19.31
CA LEU A 37 20.24 -5.38 -20.38
C LEU A 37 21.61 -5.79 -19.83
N ILE A 38 22.10 -5.11 -18.78
CA ILE A 38 23.32 -5.49 -18.07
C ILE A 38 23.16 -6.91 -17.51
N ALA A 39 22.04 -7.20 -16.83
CA ALA A 39 21.75 -8.55 -16.34
C ALA A 39 21.73 -9.58 -17.49
N ASP A 40 21.01 -9.30 -18.59
CA ASP A 40 20.96 -10.15 -19.78
C ASP A 40 22.37 -10.43 -20.36
N CYS A 41 23.25 -9.43 -20.40
CA CYS A 41 24.65 -9.59 -20.86
C CYS A 41 25.44 -10.54 -19.94
N TYR A 42 25.26 -10.45 -18.63
CA TYR A 42 25.85 -11.42 -17.69
C TYR A 42 25.33 -12.86 -17.90
N PHE A 43 24.11 -13.01 -18.40
CA PHE A 43 23.50 -14.32 -18.65
C PHE A 43 23.94 -14.97 -19.97
N SER A 44 24.10 -14.20 -21.05
CA SER A 44 24.51 -14.74 -22.35
C SER A 44 25.95 -15.25 -22.37
N ASP A 45 26.84 -14.66 -21.55
CA ASP A 45 28.28 -14.94 -21.53
C ASP A 45 28.76 -15.73 -20.30
N TYR A 46 27.88 -16.44 -19.57
CA TYR A 46 28.28 -17.26 -18.42
C TYR A 46 29.02 -18.56 -18.80
N GLU A 47 29.83 -18.53 -19.86
CA GLU A 47 31.06 -19.31 -19.97
C GLU A 47 32.24 -18.52 -19.35
N PHE A 48 32.08 -18.07 -18.11
CA PHE A 48 33.11 -17.30 -17.41
C PHE A 48 34.37 -18.16 -17.20
N LYS A 49 35.38 -17.91 -18.03
CA LYS A 49 36.71 -18.53 -17.98
C LYS A 49 37.34 -18.32 -16.60
N LYS A 50 37.56 -19.43 -15.86
CA LYS A 50 38.51 -19.77 -14.75
C LYS A 50 39.31 -18.68 -13.98
N SER A 51 38.94 -17.41 -14.00
CA SER A 51 39.64 -16.34 -13.31
C SER A 51 38.85 -15.90 -12.08
N THR A 52 39.34 -16.29 -10.91
CA THR A 52 38.71 -16.08 -9.61
C THR A 52 38.47 -14.61 -9.26
N LYS A 53 39.28 -13.69 -9.79
CA LYS A 53 39.14 -12.23 -9.53
C LYS A 53 37.99 -11.61 -10.33
N TYR A 54 37.84 -11.98 -11.61
CA TYR A 54 36.74 -11.49 -12.45
C TYR A 54 35.38 -12.03 -11.97
N ASN A 55 35.35 -13.24 -11.41
CA ASN A 55 34.15 -13.81 -10.82
C ASN A 55 33.61 -13.00 -9.63
N ARG A 56 34.46 -12.39 -8.79
CA ARG A 56 33.99 -11.63 -7.62
C ARG A 56 33.36 -10.29 -7.99
N LEU A 57 34.00 -9.54 -8.90
CA LEU A 57 33.48 -8.23 -9.33
C LEU A 57 32.15 -8.40 -10.09
N ALA A 58 32.08 -9.36 -11.00
CA ALA A 58 30.85 -9.70 -11.73
C ALA A 58 29.71 -10.10 -10.77
N LEU A 59 30.03 -10.83 -9.68
CA LEU A 59 29.04 -11.23 -8.68
C LEU A 59 28.49 -10.04 -7.89
N GLU A 60 29.34 -9.09 -7.49
CA GLU A 60 28.90 -7.87 -6.81
C GLU A 60 28.07 -6.98 -7.73
N GLN A 61 28.49 -6.81 -8.99
CA GLN A 61 27.73 -6.06 -10.00
C GLN A 61 26.38 -6.73 -10.28
N TYR A 62 26.33 -8.06 -10.34
CA TYR A 62 25.08 -8.80 -10.47
C TYR A 62 24.16 -8.56 -9.26
N LYS A 63 24.70 -8.70 -8.05
CA LYS A 63 23.94 -8.43 -6.82
C LYS A 63 23.39 -7.00 -6.80
N GLU A 64 24.19 -6.03 -7.18
CA GLU A 64 23.77 -4.64 -7.31
C GLU A 64 22.64 -4.50 -8.35
N SER A 65 22.76 -5.15 -9.51
CA SER A 65 21.72 -5.18 -10.54
C SER A 65 20.40 -5.79 -10.01
N VAL A 66 20.44 -6.91 -9.29
CA VAL A 66 19.24 -7.50 -8.65
C VAL A 66 18.60 -6.49 -7.70
N MET A 67 19.38 -5.90 -6.80
CA MET A 67 18.89 -4.92 -5.84
C MET A 67 18.29 -3.68 -6.50
N ILE A 68 18.84 -3.24 -7.62
CA ILE A 68 18.32 -2.09 -8.36
C ILE A 68 17.03 -2.46 -9.09
N ARG A 69 16.99 -3.63 -9.75
CA ARG A 69 15.78 -4.14 -10.41
C ARG A 69 14.63 -4.33 -9.41
N PHE A 70 14.95 -4.80 -8.21
CA PHE A 70 14.03 -4.90 -7.09
C PHE A 70 13.45 -3.55 -6.68
N LYS A 71 14.32 -2.58 -6.34
CA LYS A 71 13.90 -1.21 -5.98
C LYS A 71 13.09 -0.54 -7.09
N LEU A 72 13.42 -0.83 -8.34
CA LEU A 72 12.70 -0.27 -9.48
C LEU A 72 11.36 -0.97 -9.72
N ALA A 73 11.25 -2.29 -9.52
CA ALA A 73 9.96 -2.99 -9.58
C ALA A 73 8.98 -2.42 -8.55
N ASP A 74 9.46 -2.17 -7.32
CA ASP A 74 8.65 -1.54 -6.28
C ASP A 74 8.20 -0.12 -6.67
N ARG A 75 9.02 0.63 -7.43
CA ARG A 75 8.71 2.01 -7.85
C ARG A 75 8.03 2.09 -9.21
N MET A 76 8.01 1.02 -10.00
CA MET A 76 7.54 1.03 -11.38
C MET A 76 6.10 1.49 -11.46
N HIS A 77 5.25 0.98 -10.59
CA HIS A 77 3.85 1.36 -10.58
C HIS A 77 3.67 2.85 -10.21
N ALA A 78 4.56 3.43 -9.39
CA ALA A 78 4.62 4.87 -9.13
C ALA A 78 4.94 5.70 -10.39
N LEU A 79 5.68 5.13 -11.33
CA LEU A 79 6.10 5.79 -12.57
C LEU A 79 5.01 5.75 -13.66
N ALA A 80 3.93 4.99 -13.45
CA ALA A 80 2.79 4.86 -14.35
C ALA A 80 1.87 6.09 -14.30
N ASN A 81 2.40 7.29 -14.54
CA ASN A 81 1.59 8.52 -14.51
C ASN A 81 0.89 8.84 -15.84
N THR A 82 1.04 7.98 -16.85
CA THR A 82 0.38 8.09 -18.17
C THR A 82 0.11 6.69 -18.73
N PRO A 83 -0.90 6.52 -19.61
CA PRO A 83 -1.18 5.24 -20.24
C PRO A 83 0.02 4.63 -21.00
N ASP A 84 0.81 5.46 -21.68
CA ASP A 84 2.01 5.01 -22.40
C ASP A 84 3.08 4.46 -21.46
N LYS A 85 3.32 5.14 -20.33
CA LYS A 85 4.25 4.64 -19.32
C LYS A 85 3.75 3.37 -18.65
N LEU A 86 2.45 3.26 -18.38
CA LEU A 86 1.84 2.03 -17.86
C LEU A 86 2.05 0.85 -18.84
N ASN A 87 1.79 1.06 -20.12
CA ASN A 87 2.05 0.05 -21.17
C ASN A 87 3.52 -0.33 -21.26
N MET A 88 4.43 0.63 -21.13
CA MET A 88 5.86 0.38 -21.08
C MET A 88 6.25 -0.44 -19.85
N ILE A 89 5.72 -0.13 -18.66
CA ILE A 89 5.94 -0.91 -17.44
C ILE A 89 5.43 -2.35 -17.62
N ILE A 90 4.24 -2.55 -18.19
CA ILE A 90 3.71 -3.89 -18.51
C ILE A 90 4.68 -4.65 -19.41
N LYS A 91 5.19 -4.02 -20.48
CA LYS A 91 6.15 -4.65 -21.39
C LYS A 91 7.43 -5.05 -20.67
N ILE A 92 7.89 -4.19 -19.77
CA ILE A 92 9.11 -4.40 -19.01
C ILE A 92 8.94 -5.54 -18.01
N LEU A 93 7.85 -5.56 -17.22
CA LEU A 93 7.55 -6.65 -16.29
C LEU A 93 7.40 -8.00 -17.02
N LYS A 94 6.72 -8.01 -18.17
CA LYS A 94 6.65 -9.21 -19.04
C LYS A 94 8.02 -9.74 -19.44
N ARG A 95 8.93 -8.84 -19.83
CA ARG A 95 10.29 -9.22 -20.19
C ARG A 95 11.02 -9.80 -18.98
N ALA A 96 10.90 -9.16 -17.82
CA ALA A 96 11.52 -9.63 -16.58
C ALA A 96 11.07 -11.05 -16.22
N ILE A 97 9.76 -11.33 -16.21
CA ILE A 97 9.24 -12.65 -15.84
C ILE A 97 9.54 -13.74 -16.88
N GLY A 98 9.81 -13.36 -18.13
CA GLY A 98 10.23 -14.28 -19.20
C GLY A 98 11.72 -14.63 -19.17
N MET A 99 12.50 -14.06 -18.24
CA MET A 99 13.93 -14.36 -18.10
C MET A 99 14.13 -15.78 -17.56
N THR A 100 15.09 -16.50 -18.15
CA THR A 100 15.55 -17.78 -17.60
C THR A 100 16.62 -17.52 -16.56
N VAL A 101 16.37 -17.91 -15.31
CA VAL A 101 17.37 -17.79 -14.24
C VAL A 101 18.46 -18.84 -14.44
N ASN A 102 19.73 -18.42 -14.44
CA ASN A 102 20.84 -19.35 -14.55
C ASN A 102 20.95 -20.22 -13.28
N PRO A 103 20.77 -21.55 -13.37
CA PRO A 103 20.78 -22.44 -12.21
C PRO A 103 22.17 -22.57 -11.56
N LYS A 104 23.22 -22.08 -12.22
CA LYS A 104 24.61 -22.09 -11.71
C LYS A 104 24.93 -20.89 -10.80
N LEU A 105 24.00 -19.96 -10.59
CA LEU A 105 24.20 -18.85 -9.66
C LEU A 105 24.40 -19.35 -8.23
N PRO A 106 25.24 -18.69 -7.42
CA PRO A 106 25.27 -18.92 -5.99
C PRO A 106 23.88 -18.82 -5.37
N ARG A 107 23.57 -19.70 -4.40
CA ARG A 107 22.24 -19.84 -3.81
C ARG A 107 21.59 -18.51 -3.40
N HIS A 108 22.31 -17.63 -2.70
CA HIS A 108 21.76 -16.35 -2.25
C HIS A 108 21.37 -15.40 -3.41
N LEU A 109 22.01 -15.50 -4.57
CA LEU A 109 21.63 -14.73 -5.76
C LEU A 109 20.48 -15.38 -6.51
N LEU A 110 20.43 -16.71 -6.53
CA LEU A 110 19.27 -17.43 -7.05
C LEU A 110 18.03 -17.06 -6.25
N GLU A 111 18.12 -17.06 -4.91
CA GLU A 111 17.05 -16.63 -4.01
C GLU A 111 16.64 -15.17 -4.28
N ALA A 112 17.59 -14.25 -4.41
CA ALA A 112 17.31 -12.84 -4.70
C ALA A 112 16.67 -12.63 -6.09
N GLU A 113 17.10 -13.39 -7.11
CA GLU A 113 16.48 -13.33 -8.45
C GLU A 113 15.05 -13.85 -8.40
N GLN A 114 14.82 -14.97 -7.71
CA GLN A 114 13.48 -15.53 -7.55
C GLN A 114 12.55 -14.58 -6.79
N GLU A 115 13.04 -13.93 -5.74
CA GLU A 115 12.27 -12.90 -5.02
C GLU A 115 11.90 -11.73 -5.95
N PHE A 116 12.86 -11.22 -6.73
CA PHE A 116 12.60 -10.17 -7.72
C PHE A 116 11.56 -10.61 -8.77
N LEU A 117 11.67 -11.81 -9.32
CA LEU A 117 10.73 -12.33 -10.31
C LEU A 117 9.34 -12.55 -9.70
N GLY A 118 9.25 -13.02 -8.46
CA GLY A 118 8.00 -13.11 -7.70
C GLY A 118 7.30 -11.76 -7.62
N ARG A 119 8.00 -10.71 -7.15
CA ARG A 119 7.45 -9.35 -7.10
C ARG A 119 7.05 -8.81 -8.46
N ALA A 120 7.85 -9.06 -9.50
CA ALA A 120 7.52 -8.64 -10.86
C ALA A 120 6.23 -9.31 -11.37
N ARG A 121 6.03 -10.60 -11.08
CA ARG A 121 4.79 -11.34 -11.38
C ARG A 121 3.60 -10.76 -10.61
N GLU A 122 3.72 -10.55 -9.30
CA GLU A 122 2.67 -9.96 -8.47
C GLU A 122 2.21 -8.59 -8.97
N LYS A 123 3.16 -7.70 -9.30
CA LYS A 123 2.83 -6.36 -9.82
C LYS A 123 2.18 -6.44 -11.19
N LEU A 124 2.65 -7.30 -12.09
CA LEU A 124 2.02 -7.49 -13.39
C LEU A 124 0.61 -8.08 -13.26
N CYS A 125 0.43 -9.04 -12.35
CA CYS A 125 -0.86 -9.64 -12.03
C CYS A 125 -1.85 -8.60 -11.52
N LEU A 126 -1.45 -7.77 -10.54
CA LEU A 126 -2.27 -6.67 -10.03
C LEU A 126 -2.71 -5.73 -11.16
N ILE A 127 -1.78 -5.31 -12.02
CA ILE A 127 -2.11 -4.45 -13.17
C ILE A 127 -3.13 -5.12 -14.09
N TYR A 128 -3.00 -6.44 -14.35
CA TYR A 128 -4.00 -7.14 -15.15
C TYR A 128 -5.36 -7.24 -14.49
N CYS A 129 -5.43 -7.53 -13.19
CA CYS A 129 -6.68 -7.47 -12.43
C CYS A 129 -7.33 -6.09 -12.56
N GLN A 130 -6.57 -5.02 -12.33
CA GLN A 130 -7.01 -3.62 -12.43
C GLN A 130 -7.36 -3.14 -13.85
N MET A 131 -7.03 -3.91 -14.89
CA MET A 131 -7.38 -3.64 -16.28
C MET A 131 -8.53 -4.52 -16.78
N GLY A 132 -9.15 -5.33 -15.89
CA GLY A 132 -10.14 -6.34 -16.27
C GLY A 132 -9.58 -7.47 -17.14
N LYS A 133 -8.25 -7.64 -17.21
CA LYS A 133 -7.58 -8.69 -18.02
C LYS A 133 -7.45 -9.99 -17.23
N ASN A 134 -8.57 -10.49 -16.72
CA ASN A 134 -8.64 -11.61 -15.77
C ASN A 134 -7.92 -12.88 -16.26
N GLU A 135 -8.09 -13.27 -17.52
CA GLU A 135 -7.42 -14.44 -18.11
C GLU A 135 -5.89 -14.41 -17.96
N LYS A 136 -5.29 -13.22 -18.11
CA LYS A 136 -3.84 -13.04 -17.99
C LYS A 136 -3.39 -12.97 -16.54
N ALA A 137 -4.24 -12.46 -15.65
CA ALA A 137 -3.96 -12.46 -14.23
C ALA A 137 -4.01 -13.90 -13.67
N TYR A 138 -5.02 -14.67 -14.06
CA TYR A 138 -5.20 -16.08 -13.69
C TYR A 138 -3.95 -16.91 -13.97
N GLN A 139 -3.40 -16.84 -15.18
CA GLN A 139 -2.17 -17.56 -15.54
C GLN A 139 -1.01 -17.27 -14.58
N LEU A 140 -0.81 -15.99 -14.23
CA LEU A 140 0.25 -15.60 -13.30
C LEU A 140 -0.04 -16.05 -11.87
N LEU A 141 -1.30 -16.06 -11.44
CA LEU A 141 -1.71 -16.50 -10.11
C LEU A 141 -1.50 -18.01 -9.93
N ASP A 142 -1.84 -18.79 -10.96
CA ASP A 142 -1.62 -20.23 -11.01
C ASP A 142 -0.12 -20.57 -10.95
N GLU A 143 0.72 -19.85 -11.72
CA GLU A 143 2.19 -19.97 -11.64
C GLU A 143 2.75 -19.65 -10.23
N MET A 144 2.07 -18.81 -9.46
CA MET A 144 2.43 -18.45 -8.08
C MET A 144 1.76 -19.33 -7.03
N ASN A 145 0.99 -20.34 -7.44
CA ASN A 145 0.22 -21.26 -6.57
C ASN A 145 -0.84 -20.57 -5.70
N PHE A 146 -1.36 -19.41 -6.10
CA PHE A 146 -2.54 -18.86 -5.46
C PHE A 146 -3.77 -19.67 -5.86
N THR A 147 -4.74 -19.79 -4.95
CA THR A 147 -6.03 -20.47 -5.23
C THR A 147 -7.20 -19.49 -5.20
N HIS A 148 -7.04 -18.41 -4.45
CA HIS A 148 -8.04 -17.36 -4.28
C HIS A 148 -7.44 -16.00 -4.61
N ARG A 149 -8.31 -15.04 -4.94
CA ARG A 149 -7.93 -13.64 -5.10
C ARG A 149 -9.04 -12.71 -4.63
N LEU A 150 -8.68 -11.46 -4.32
CA LEU A 150 -9.67 -10.40 -4.22
C LEU A 150 -10.45 -10.28 -5.54
N SER A 151 -11.74 -10.02 -5.42
CA SER A 151 -12.66 -10.02 -6.55
C SER A 151 -12.35 -8.89 -7.54
N SER A 152 -12.88 -9.00 -8.77
CA SER A 152 -12.81 -7.89 -9.73
C SER A 152 -13.57 -6.66 -9.23
N TYR A 153 -14.58 -6.82 -8.37
CA TYR A 153 -15.26 -5.68 -7.74
C TYR A 153 -14.36 -4.93 -6.75
N VAL A 154 -13.37 -5.62 -6.16
CA VAL A 154 -12.37 -5.02 -5.29
C VAL A 154 -11.20 -4.44 -6.09
N LEU A 155 -10.54 -5.24 -6.92
CA LEU A 155 -9.28 -4.83 -7.58
C LEU A 155 -9.51 -3.96 -8.83
N ASP A 156 -10.56 -4.21 -9.61
CA ASP A 156 -10.92 -3.42 -10.80
C ASP A 156 -11.98 -2.35 -10.50
N TYR A 157 -12.08 -1.94 -9.22
CA TYR A 157 -13.15 -1.11 -8.66
C TYR A 157 -13.70 -0.02 -9.60
N GLY A 158 -15.00 0.23 -9.44
CA GLY A 158 -15.81 1.12 -10.28
C GLY A 158 -17.21 0.56 -10.56
N SER A 159 -17.38 -0.76 -10.43
CA SER A 159 -18.69 -1.42 -10.42
C SER A 159 -19.19 -1.54 -8.99
N THR A 160 -20.27 -0.84 -8.66
CA THR A 160 -20.84 -0.80 -7.31
C THR A 160 -22.30 -1.23 -7.33
N ILE A 161 -22.79 -1.69 -6.19
CA ILE A 161 -24.19 -2.02 -5.98
C ILE A 161 -24.76 -1.17 -4.83
N PRO A 162 -26.04 -0.80 -4.89
CA PRO A 162 -26.72 -0.20 -3.73
C PRO A 162 -26.77 -1.23 -2.60
N LEU A 163 -25.92 -1.06 -1.60
CA LEU A 163 -25.86 -1.91 -0.42
C LEU A 163 -25.65 -1.03 0.80
N GLU A 164 -26.57 -1.10 1.75
CA GLU A 164 -26.41 -0.42 3.02
C GLU A 164 -25.19 -0.98 3.78
N CYS A 165 -24.42 -0.10 4.42
CA CYS A 165 -23.32 -0.49 5.29
C CYS A 165 -23.73 -0.26 6.75
N PRO A 166 -24.28 -1.27 7.45
CA PRO A 166 -24.80 -1.07 8.80
C PRO A 166 -23.71 -0.78 9.84
N ASN A 167 -22.44 -1.01 9.48
CA ASN A 167 -21.30 -0.94 10.38
C ASN A 167 -20.38 0.25 10.09
N ALA A 168 -20.80 1.19 9.24
CA ALA A 168 -20.02 2.37 8.90
C ALA A 168 -20.90 3.59 8.68
N ALA A 169 -20.32 4.76 8.89
CA ALA A 169 -20.87 6.04 8.46
C ALA A 169 -19.78 6.85 7.77
N CYS A 170 -20.15 7.55 6.72
CA CYS A 170 -19.23 8.38 5.96
C CYS A 170 -19.81 9.78 5.82
N PHE A 171 -18.99 10.79 6.02
CA PHE A 171 -19.38 12.19 5.88
C PHE A 171 -18.39 12.94 5.03
N ASP A 172 -18.90 13.70 4.06
CA ASP A 172 -18.15 14.70 3.30
C ASP A 172 -18.22 16.05 4.01
N ASP A 173 -17.25 16.92 3.73
CA ASP A 173 -17.15 18.26 4.33
C ASP A 173 -17.16 18.20 5.88
N PHE A 174 -16.45 17.22 6.46
CA PHE A 174 -16.51 16.90 7.88
C PHE A 174 -16.04 18.04 8.78
N LEU A 175 -14.91 18.66 8.41
CA LEU A 175 -14.37 19.86 9.05
C LEU A 175 -14.72 21.11 8.25
N ASP A 176 -14.74 22.28 8.90
CA ASP A 176 -14.67 23.51 8.11
C ASP A 176 -13.33 23.57 7.36
N TRP A 177 -13.29 24.28 6.23
CA TRP A 177 -12.09 24.28 5.38
C TRP A 177 -10.87 24.92 6.05
N ASN A 178 -11.05 25.80 7.02
CA ASN A 178 -9.94 26.36 7.77
C ASN A 178 -9.30 25.29 8.67
N SER A 179 -10.13 24.55 9.41
CA SER A 179 -9.78 23.43 10.27
C SER A 179 -9.13 22.28 9.47
N PHE A 180 -9.73 21.91 8.34
CA PHE A 180 -9.16 20.94 7.41
C PHE A 180 -7.77 21.36 6.92
N ASN A 181 -7.61 22.61 6.48
CA ASN A 181 -6.32 23.10 5.97
C ASN A 181 -5.24 23.14 7.04
N GLN A 182 -5.58 23.44 8.29
CA GLN A 182 -4.60 23.39 9.38
C GLN A 182 -4.12 21.95 9.61
N LEU A 183 -5.03 20.97 9.66
CA LEU A 183 -4.69 19.55 9.82
C LEU A 183 -3.94 19.00 8.59
N PHE A 184 -4.36 19.36 7.39
CA PHE A 184 -3.65 19.04 6.14
C PHE A 184 -2.22 19.57 6.16
N ASN A 185 -1.98 20.79 6.64
CA ASN A 185 -0.62 21.35 6.70
C ASN A 185 0.32 20.60 7.65
N VAL A 186 -0.21 19.96 8.70
CA VAL A 186 0.56 19.09 9.59
C VAL A 186 1.05 17.85 8.85
N PHE A 187 0.22 17.27 7.98
CA PHE A 187 0.48 15.97 7.35
C PHE A 187 0.79 16.01 5.85
N LYS A 188 0.83 17.18 5.21
CA LYS A 188 1.20 17.31 3.79
C LYS A 188 2.53 16.59 3.53
N SER A 189 2.71 16.05 2.33
CA SER A 189 3.82 15.12 2.00
C SER A 189 5.22 15.65 2.33
N GLN A 190 5.41 16.97 2.36
CA GLN A 190 6.68 17.64 2.67
C GLN A 190 6.76 18.17 4.12
N SER A 191 5.83 17.81 5.00
CA SER A 191 5.81 18.31 6.37
C SER A 191 6.95 17.71 7.21
N ALA A 192 7.34 18.42 8.27
CA ALA A 192 8.38 17.99 9.19
C ALA A 192 8.01 16.68 9.92
N PHE A 193 6.72 16.40 10.09
CA PHE A 193 6.19 15.20 10.75
C PHE A 193 6.80 13.91 10.16
N TRP A 194 6.80 13.75 8.83
CA TRP A 194 7.30 12.55 8.18
C TRP A 194 8.80 12.34 8.41
N LYS A 195 9.56 13.45 8.39
CA LYS A 195 11.02 13.44 8.62
C LYS A 195 11.35 13.12 10.07
N GLU A 196 10.61 13.68 11.03
CA GLU A 196 10.79 13.46 12.47
C GLU A 196 10.64 12.00 12.85
N PHE A 197 9.60 11.33 12.35
CA PHE A 197 9.31 9.93 12.69
C PHE A 197 9.98 8.92 11.76
N GLY A 198 10.76 9.38 10.78
CA GLY A 198 11.44 8.50 9.82
C GLY A 198 10.47 7.71 8.95
N TYR A 199 9.20 8.11 8.86
CA TYR A 199 8.18 7.48 8.03
C TYR A 199 8.30 8.00 6.61
N HIS A 200 9.41 7.64 5.97
CA HIS A 200 9.62 7.83 4.54
C HIS A 200 9.65 6.46 3.88
N GLU A 201 9.08 6.38 2.67
CA GLU A 201 8.76 5.21 1.83
C GLU A 201 9.78 4.05 1.75
N PHE A 202 10.99 4.18 2.31
CA PHE A 202 12.11 3.24 2.11
C PHE A 202 12.94 2.93 3.37
N LYS A 203 12.55 3.42 4.56
CA LYS A 203 13.18 2.98 5.82
C LYS A 203 12.27 1.94 6.47
N ASN A 204 12.86 0.89 7.06
CA ASN A 204 12.20 -0.12 7.91
C ASN A 204 11.67 0.50 9.22
N THR A 205 11.03 1.65 9.14
CA THR A 205 10.31 2.23 10.25
C THR A 205 9.06 1.39 10.39
N GLY A 206 9.05 0.51 11.40
CA GLY A 206 7.89 -0.29 11.75
C GLY A 206 6.68 0.59 12.06
N TYR A 207 5.53 -0.04 12.28
CA TYR A 207 4.32 0.62 12.69
C TYR A 207 4.55 1.52 13.92
N PHE A 208 3.99 2.72 13.90
CA PHE A 208 3.93 3.59 15.05
C PHE A 208 2.61 4.32 15.11
N SER A 209 2.21 4.59 16.35
CA SER A 209 0.98 5.31 16.67
C SER A 209 1.17 6.08 17.96
N PHE A 210 0.23 6.97 18.24
CA PHE A 210 0.21 7.77 19.44
C PHE A 210 -1.15 7.69 20.12
N VAL A 211 -1.18 7.78 21.44
CA VAL A 211 -2.42 7.71 22.22
C VAL A 211 -2.74 9.08 22.80
N TYR A 212 -3.98 9.49 22.58
CA TYR A 212 -4.61 10.60 23.26
C TYR A 212 -5.62 10.08 24.28
N ASP A 213 -5.50 10.54 25.52
CA ASP A 213 -6.44 10.27 26.61
C ASP A 213 -7.62 11.24 26.49
N LEU A 214 -8.79 10.72 26.16
CA LEU A 214 -9.99 11.53 25.88
C LEU A 214 -10.52 12.24 27.14
N SER A 215 -10.05 11.89 28.34
CA SER A 215 -10.40 12.61 29.56
C SER A 215 -9.61 13.91 29.75
N LYS A 216 -8.55 14.14 28.96
CA LYS A 216 -7.69 15.32 29.07
C LYS A 216 -8.12 16.40 28.09
N GLU A 217 -7.84 17.65 28.43
CA GLU A 217 -8.02 18.77 27.50
C GLU A 217 -7.02 18.65 26.33
N PRO A 218 -7.47 18.85 25.08
CA PRO A 218 -6.60 18.74 23.92
C PRO A 218 -5.64 19.93 23.85
N VAL A 219 -4.34 19.66 23.74
CA VAL A 219 -3.30 20.72 23.75
C VAL A 219 -2.77 21.07 22.36
N ASN A 220 -3.17 20.31 21.35
CA ASN A 220 -2.76 20.52 19.96
C ASN A 220 -3.89 20.21 18.99
N ILE A 221 -3.70 20.59 17.73
CA ILE A 221 -4.69 20.44 16.68
C ILE A 221 -5.14 18.99 16.43
N VAL A 222 -4.25 18.02 16.58
CA VAL A 222 -4.56 16.60 16.36
C VAL A 222 -5.46 16.09 17.46
N GLU A 223 -5.14 16.40 18.72
CA GLU A 223 -5.98 16.04 19.87
C GLU A 223 -7.36 16.72 19.82
N GLN A 224 -7.41 17.99 19.40
CA GLN A 224 -8.68 18.69 19.19
C GLN A 224 -9.54 17.99 18.13
N TYR A 225 -8.92 17.59 17.02
CA TYR A 225 -9.59 16.84 15.98
C TYR A 225 -10.12 15.49 16.49
N ILE A 226 -9.31 14.72 17.22
CA ILE A 226 -9.72 13.44 17.80
C ILE A 226 -10.90 13.64 18.78
N LYS A 227 -10.84 14.68 19.63
CA LYS A 227 -11.92 15.03 20.56
C LYS A 227 -13.21 15.41 19.83
N LEU A 228 -13.11 16.13 18.72
CA LEU A 228 -14.26 16.50 17.88
C LEU A 228 -14.90 15.27 17.22
N GLN A 229 -14.08 14.36 16.68
CA GLN A 229 -14.56 13.08 16.14
C GLN A 229 -15.26 12.25 17.21
N TYR A 230 -14.66 12.13 18.40
CA TYR A 230 -15.24 11.43 19.54
C TYR A 230 -16.65 11.91 19.85
N GLN A 231 -16.89 13.23 19.86
CA GLN A 231 -18.24 13.79 20.04
C GLN A 231 -19.23 13.40 18.94
N GLN A 232 -18.78 13.10 17.71
CA GLN A 232 -19.67 12.60 16.65
C GLN A 232 -19.94 11.10 16.77
N LEU A 233 -19.04 10.33 17.36
CA LEU A 233 -19.24 8.89 17.56
C LEU A 233 -20.48 8.58 18.42
N GLU A 234 -20.83 9.45 19.38
CA GLU A 234 -22.06 9.31 20.17
C GLU A 234 -23.31 9.24 19.30
N LYS A 235 -23.34 10.04 18.22
CA LYS A 235 -24.49 10.11 17.31
C LYS A 235 -24.52 8.93 16.34
N VAL A 236 -23.35 8.49 15.89
CA VAL A 236 -23.20 7.47 14.84
C VAL A 236 -23.26 6.05 15.43
N PHE A 237 -22.65 5.84 16.60
CA PHE A 237 -22.51 4.55 17.27
C PHE A 237 -22.81 4.67 18.77
N PRO A 238 -24.04 5.03 19.16
CA PRO A 238 -24.40 5.37 20.54
C PRO A 238 -24.10 4.26 21.55
N GLU A 239 -24.26 2.99 21.15
CA GLU A 239 -24.04 1.86 22.08
C GLU A 239 -22.56 1.57 22.35
N LYS A 240 -21.68 1.84 21.39
CA LYS A 240 -20.24 1.56 21.55
C LYS A 240 -19.47 2.72 22.15
N TYR A 241 -19.95 3.93 21.89
CA TYR A 241 -19.33 5.16 22.34
C TYR A 241 -19.09 5.20 23.86
N LYS A 242 -20.04 4.66 24.66
CA LYS A 242 -20.07 4.76 26.12
C LYS A 242 -18.80 4.26 26.83
N ASN A 243 -18.06 3.34 26.22
CA ASN A 243 -16.91 2.70 26.84
C ASN A 243 -15.57 3.29 26.38
N ILE A 244 -15.57 4.17 25.38
CA ILE A 244 -14.34 4.70 24.77
C ILE A 244 -13.65 5.69 25.73
N ARG A 245 -12.33 5.51 25.91
CA ARG A 245 -11.48 6.34 26.78
C ARG A 245 -10.24 6.88 26.09
N TYR A 246 -9.78 6.22 25.04
CA TYR A 246 -8.55 6.58 24.34
C TYR A 246 -8.77 6.67 22.84
N GLY A 247 -8.10 7.61 22.19
CA GLY A 247 -7.92 7.65 20.74
C GLY A 247 -6.46 7.37 20.40
N GLU A 248 -6.18 6.19 19.85
CA GLU A 248 -4.90 5.88 19.24
C GLU A 248 -4.91 6.41 17.81
N TRP A 249 -3.92 7.18 17.39
CA TRP A 249 -3.87 7.78 16.07
C TRP A 249 -2.54 7.57 15.36
N TRP A 250 -2.62 7.51 14.04
CA TRP A 250 -1.48 7.42 13.13
C TRP A 250 -1.85 8.04 11.79
N ALA A 251 -0.86 8.32 10.96
CA ALA A 251 -1.08 8.90 9.64
C ALA A 251 -0.25 8.15 8.59
N HIS A 252 -0.79 8.04 7.39
CA HIS A 252 -0.11 7.46 6.24
C HIS A 252 0.06 8.53 5.15
N CYS A 253 1.22 8.51 4.48
CA CYS A 253 1.47 9.25 3.25
C CYS A 253 2.04 8.27 2.23
N ARG A 254 1.17 7.72 1.37
CA ARG A 254 1.51 6.62 0.45
C ARG A 254 1.43 7.04 -1.02
N PRO A 255 2.27 6.50 -1.91
CA PRO A 255 2.13 6.68 -3.36
C PRO A 255 0.89 5.96 -3.89
N HIS A 256 0.46 6.30 -5.11
CA HIS A 256 -0.80 5.84 -5.70
C HIS A 256 -0.99 4.31 -5.68
N TYR A 257 0.05 3.57 -6.05
CA TYR A 257 -0.02 2.12 -6.19
C TYR A 257 0.02 1.34 -4.87
N MET A 258 0.30 2.00 -3.74
CA MET A 258 0.41 1.32 -2.46
C MET A 258 -0.96 1.23 -1.81
N GLY A 259 -1.42 0.00 -1.60
CA GLY A 259 -2.53 -0.28 -0.71
C GLY A 259 -2.06 -0.67 0.69
N HIS A 260 -2.89 -1.43 1.40
CA HIS A 260 -2.59 -2.00 2.71
C HIS A 260 -3.33 -3.33 2.86
N GLN A 261 -2.58 -4.36 3.27
CA GLN A 261 -3.09 -5.71 3.52
C GLN A 261 -4.37 -5.69 4.35
N PHE A 262 -5.26 -6.64 4.09
CA PHE A 262 -6.47 -6.75 4.87
C PHE A 262 -6.11 -7.27 6.26
N HIS A 263 -6.58 -6.57 7.29
CA HIS A 263 -6.23 -6.81 8.68
C HIS A 263 -7.37 -6.41 9.60
N TYR A 264 -7.21 -6.79 10.86
CA TYR A 264 -7.94 -6.23 11.99
C TYR A 264 -6.99 -5.32 12.74
N ASP A 265 -7.42 -4.09 13.07
CA ASP A 265 -6.64 -3.19 13.93
C ASP A 265 -6.36 -3.90 15.26
N SER A 266 -5.11 -3.98 15.74
CA SER A 266 -4.81 -4.67 16.99
C SER A 266 -3.78 -3.96 17.86
N ASP A 267 -3.89 -4.09 19.19
CA ASP A 267 -2.99 -3.43 20.14
C ASP A 267 -1.59 -4.09 20.22
N ASN A 268 -1.46 -5.35 19.77
CA ASN A 268 -0.23 -6.12 19.83
C ASN A 268 -0.20 -7.24 18.77
N GLU A 269 0.04 -6.88 17.51
CA GLU A 269 0.07 -7.81 16.35
C GLU A 269 0.78 -9.14 16.69
N GLY A 270 -0.02 -10.20 16.90
CA GLY A 270 0.47 -11.57 17.11
C GLY A 270 0.99 -11.91 18.51
N LYS A 271 0.73 -11.11 19.56
CA LYS A 271 1.15 -11.43 20.95
C LYS A 271 0.02 -11.24 21.96
N GLY A 272 -0.35 -12.34 22.64
CA GLY A 272 -1.34 -12.32 23.71
C GLY A 272 -2.78 -12.45 23.20
N GLU A 273 -3.75 -11.96 23.98
CA GLU A 273 -5.15 -11.89 23.55
C GLU A 273 -5.29 -10.82 22.46
N LEU A 274 -5.93 -11.17 21.36
CA LEU A 274 -6.17 -10.23 20.27
C LEU A 274 -7.24 -9.22 20.71
N ARG A 275 -6.84 -7.95 20.84
CA ARG A 275 -7.76 -6.84 21.15
C ARG A 275 -7.77 -5.86 20.00
N HIS A 276 -8.96 -5.35 19.69
CA HIS A 276 -9.21 -4.39 18.62
C HIS A 276 -9.84 -3.12 19.20
N PRO A 277 -9.72 -1.97 18.52
CA PRO A 277 -10.49 -0.79 18.87
C PRO A 277 -12.00 -1.11 18.81
N LEU A 278 -12.81 -0.36 19.57
CA LEU A 278 -14.27 -0.47 19.49
C LEU A 278 -14.82 0.13 18.19
N LEU A 279 -14.17 1.20 17.73
CA LEU A 279 -14.48 1.96 16.53
C LEU A 279 -13.19 2.49 15.93
N SER A 280 -13.13 2.63 14.62
CA SER A 280 -12.01 3.24 13.90
C SER A 280 -12.52 4.33 12.98
N SER A 281 -11.63 5.27 12.65
CA SER A 281 -11.92 6.32 11.69
C SER A 281 -10.78 6.57 10.71
N VAL A 282 -11.13 7.04 9.52
CA VAL A 282 -10.19 7.49 8.48
C VAL A 282 -10.64 8.84 7.96
N LEU A 283 -9.83 9.88 8.16
CA LEU A 283 -9.94 11.15 7.44
C LEU A 283 -9.04 11.13 6.22
N TYR A 284 -9.61 11.47 5.07
CA TYR A 284 -8.87 11.62 3.83
C TYR A 284 -8.43 13.08 3.67
N LEU A 285 -7.11 13.28 3.65
CA LEU A 285 -6.48 14.59 3.51
C LEU A 285 -6.11 14.92 2.07
N THR A 286 -6.20 13.93 1.17
CA THR A 286 -6.04 14.11 -0.28
C THR A 286 -7.03 13.22 -1.03
N GLU A 287 -7.31 13.59 -2.29
CA GLU A 287 -8.19 12.84 -3.20
C GLU A 287 -7.51 12.50 -4.53
N GLY A 288 -8.12 11.63 -5.35
CA GLY A 288 -7.62 11.31 -6.69
C GLY A 288 -6.25 10.61 -6.74
N VAL A 289 -5.79 10.04 -5.63
CA VAL A 289 -4.54 9.28 -5.50
C VAL A 289 -4.72 8.17 -4.46
N GLY A 290 -4.08 7.02 -4.69
CA GLY A 290 -4.36 5.81 -3.92
C GLY A 290 -5.63 5.10 -4.37
N GLY A 291 -5.96 4.01 -3.69
CA GLY A 291 -7.23 3.32 -3.85
C GLY A 291 -8.17 3.50 -2.65
N PRO A 292 -9.39 2.95 -2.76
CA PRO A 292 -10.41 3.03 -1.72
C PRO A 292 -9.99 2.27 -0.46
N THR A 293 -10.49 2.75 0.69
CA THR A 293 -10.56 1.91 1.90
C THR A 293 -11.67 0.90 1.68
N ILE A 294 -11.43 -0.37 2.00
CA ILE A 294 -12.44 -1.42 1.95
C ILE A 294 -12.79 -1.88 3.35
N LEU A 295 -14.08 -1.97 3.62
CA LEU A 295 -14.65 -2.63 4.79
C LEU A 295 -15.32 -3.92 4.33
N THR A 296 -15.30 -4.95 5.17
CA THR A 296 -16.01 -6.20 4.89
C THR A 296 -17.00 -6.52 6.02
N ASN A 297 -17.77 -7.59 5.85
CA ASN A 297 -18.59 -8.14 6.94
C ASN A 297 -17.91 -9.27 7.71
N GLN A 298 -16.66 -9.61 7.39
CA GLN A 298 -15.92 -10.69 8.03
C GLN A 298 -15.35 -10.25 9.38
N ARG A 299 -15.58 -11.04 10.42
CA ARG A 299 -14.95 -10.87 11.74
C ARG A 299 -13.85 -11.91 11.93
N LEU A 300 -13.05 -11.71 12.96
CA LEU A 300 -12.03 -12.68 13.34
C LEU A 300 -12.70 -14.03 13.67
N GLY A 301 -12.24 -15.09 12.99
CA GLY A 301 -12.76 -16.45 13.16
C GLY A 301 -13.98 -16.76 12.28
N ASP A 302 -14.50 -15.79 11.54
CA ASP A 302 -15.52 -16.03 10.51
C ASP A 302 -14.87 -16.57 9.23
N ASP A 303 -15.72 -17.14 8.38
CA ASP A 303 -15.46 -17.43 6.97
C ASP A 303 -15.07 -16.18 6.16
N LEU A 304 -14.60 -16.37 4.92
CA LEU A 304 -14.31 -15.30 3.99
C LEU A 304 -15.51 -14.35 3.81
N ALA A 305 -15.22 -13.04 3.78
CA ALA A 305 -16.23 -12.03 3.50
C ALA A 305 -16.96 -12.28 2.17
N ASP A 306 -18.29 -12.33 2.21
CA ASP A 306 -19.14 -12.34 1.02
C ASP A 306 -19.52 -10.93 0.57
N ARG A 307 -19.46 -9.93 1.48
CA ARG A 307 -19.83 -8.55 1.22
C ARG A 307 -18.74 -7.58 1.60
N GLY A 308 -18.63 -6.52 0.80
CA GLY A 308 -17.71 -5.43 1.07
C GLY A 308 -18.28 -4.07 0.70
N TRP A 309 -17.62 -3.04 1.21
CA TRP A 309 -17.93 -1.65 0.93
C TRP A 309 -16.65 -0.86 0.68
N LEU A 310 -16.64 -0.14 -0.43
CA LEU A 310 -15.53 0.71 -0.85
C LEU A 310 -15.83 2.17 -0.53
N VAL A 311 -14.87 2.83 0.10
CA VAL A 311 -14.91 4.26 0.38
C VAL A 311 -13.73 4.91 -0.32
N GLU A 312 -14.02 5.61 -1.42
CA GLU A 312 -13.00 6.34 -2.16
C GLU A 312 -12.49 7.54 -1.35
N PRO A 313 -11.16 7.81 -1.40
CA PRO A 313 -10.59 8.97 -0.74
C PRO A 313 -11.08 10.24 -1.43
N LYS A 314 -11.69 11.12 -0.65
CA LYS A 314 -12.13 12.45 -1.05
C LYS A 314 -11.67 13.45 0.00
N GLU A 315 -11.20 14.63 -0.40
CA GLU A 315 -10.72 15.61 0.58
C GLU A 315 -11.81 15.96 1.58
N ASN A 316 -11.45 15.99 2.86
CA ASN A 316 -12.34 16.32 3.96
C ASN A 316 -13.52 15.33 4.12
N ARG A 317 -13.37 14.11 3.59
CA ARG A 317 -14.24 12.97 3.90
C ARG A 317 -13.71 12.23 5.12
N VAL A 318 -14.59 11.92 6.05
CA VAL A 318 -14.31 11.00 7.15
C VAL A 318 -15.13 9.73 6.99
N LEU A 319 -14.52 8.59 7.30
CA LEU A 319 -15.17 7.30 7.46
C LEU A 319 -15.07 6.90 8.93
N PHE A 320 -16.18 6.53 9.55
CA PHE A 320 -16.24 5.86 10.85
C PHE A 320 -16.74 4.44 10.65
N PHE A 321 -16.16 3.46 11.34
CA PHE A 321 -16.58 2.06 11.21
C PHE A 321 -16.29 1.24 12.46
N ASP A 322 -16.96 0.09 12.56
CA ASP A 322 -16.74 -0.94 13.57
C ASP A 322 -15.44 -1.71 13.32
N SER A 323 -14.44 -1.57 14.18
CA SER A 323 -13.09 -2.12 13.95
C SER A 323 -12.99 -3.64 14.09
N LYS A 324 -14.06 -4.32 14.52
CA LYS A 324 -14.09 -5.79 14.58
C LYS A 324 -14.14 -6.46 13.21
N TYR A 325 -14.39 -5.68 12.15
CA TYR A 325 -14.48 -6.21 10.80
C TYR A 325 -13.16 -6.07 10.04
N LEU A 326 -12.86 -7.07 9.21
CA LEU A 326 -11.70 -7.09 8.34
C LEU A 326 -11.78 -5.92 7.36
N HIS A 327 -10.69 -5.19 7.24
CA HIS A 327 -10.63 -4.02 6.38
C HIS A 327 -9.21 -3.82 5.84
N GLY A 328 -9.07 -2.94 4.86
CA GLY A 328 -7.78 -2.64 4.26
C GLY A 328 -7.85 -1.46 3.31
N VAL A 329 -6.80 -1.29 2.51
CA VAL A 329 -6.76 -0.26 1.46
C VAL A 329 -6.41 -0.93 0.16
N VAL A 330 -7.28 -0.83 -0.84
CA VAL A 330 -7.02 -1.37 -2.17
C VAL A 330 -5.91 -0.55 -2.84
N PRO A 331 -4.97 -1.16 -3.58
CA PRO A 331 -4.00 -0.42 -4.39
C PRO A 331 -4.69 0.51 -5.39
N GLY A 332 -4.15 1.70 -5.62
CA GLY A 332 -4.67 2.61 -6.65
C GLY A 332 -4.59 1.97 -8.04
N LYS A 333 -5.67 2.12 -8.80
CA LYS A 333 -5.84 1.63 -10.17
C LYS A 333 -5.53 2.72 -11.19
N GLY A 334 -4.80 2.33 -12.23
CA GLY A 334 -4.52 3.18 -13.38
C GLY A 334 -3.32 4.09 -13.15
N THR A 335 -3.50 5.37 -13.47
CA THR A 335 -2.40 6.35 -13.47
C THR A 335 -2.71 7.49 -12.53
N ALA A 336 -1.70 7.98 -11.83
CA ALA A 336 -1.80 9.20 -11.02
C ALA A 336 -0.55 10.06 -11.16
N ASP A 337 -0.67 11.32 -10.75
CA ASP A 337 0.49 12.19 -10.60
C ASP A 337 1.50 11.58 -9.62
N ILE A 338 2.75 11.49 -10.06
CA ILE A 338 3.86 10.89 -9.32
C ILE A 338 4.21 11.67 -8.05
N ASP A 339 3.90 12.97 -7.99
CA ASP A 339 4.19 13.82 -6.84
C ASP A 339 3.02 13.85 -5.85
N LYS A 340 1.82 13.42 -6.28
CA LYS A 340 0.66 13.31 -5.40
C LYS A 340 0.81 12.11 -4.47
N ARG A 341 0.24 12.21 -3.27
CA ARG A 341 0.28 11.18 -2.23
C ARG A 341 -1.11 11.00 -1.63
N ARG A 342 -1.49 9.75 -1.37
CA ARG A 342 -2.67 9.41 -0.57
C ARG A 342 -2.31 9.67 0.89
N ILE A 343 -2.86 10.73 1.44
CA ILE A 343 -2.63 11.14 2.81
C ILE A 343 -3.90 10.84 3.60
N SER A 344 -3.78 10.01 4.62
CA SER A 344 -4.90 9.66 5.49
C SER A 344 -4.47 9.76 6.95
N PHE A 345 -5.37 10.26 7.78
CA PHE A 345 -5.24 10.32 9.22
C PHE A 345 -6.24 9.34 9.84
N MET A 346 -5.76 8.44 10.69
CA MET A 346 -6.57 7.36 11.25
C MET A 346 -6.61 7.46 12.77
N VAL A 347 -7.73 7.03 13.34
CA VAL A 347 -7.90 6.91 14.80
C VAL A 347 -8.60 5.61 15.13
N GLY A 348 -7.99 4.77 15.97
CA GLY A 348 -8.63 3.67 16.68
C GLY A 348 -9.09 4.13 18.06
N TYR A 349 -10.36 3.89 18.39
CA TYR A 349 -10.96 4.28 19.66
C TYR A 349 -11.08 3.09 20.61
N TRP A 350 -10.44 3.21 21.77
CA TRP A 350 -10.25 2.11 22.71
C TRP A 350 -10.93 2.39 24.04
N ASP A 351 -11.47 1.35 24.67
CA ASP A 351 -11.87 1.38 26.08
C ASP A 351 -10.67 1.37 27.02
N LYS A 352 -9.64 0.60 26.65
CA LYS A 352 -8.37 0.45 27.36
C LYS A 352 -7.28 0.17 26.35
N ILE A 353 -6.14 0.85 26.48
CA ILE A 353 -4.95 0.58 25.68
C ILE A 353 -3.70 0.70 26.56
N GLU A 354 -2.71 -0.16 26.32
CA GLU A 354 -1.43 -0.08 27.03
C GLU A 354 -0.57 1.00 26.39
N ILE A 355 -0.31 2.08 27.13
CA ILE A 355 0.51 3.19 26.65
C ILE A 355 1.98 2.83 26.86
N SER A 356 2.72 2.78 25.75
CA SER A 356 4.16 2.52 25.75
C SER A 356 4.93 3.74 26.23
N ASN A 357 5.81 3.52 27.22
CA ASN A 357 6.77 4.52 27.70
C ASN A 357 8.04 4.58 26.84
N GLN A 358 8.13 3.80 25.76
CA GLN A 358 9.31 3.77 24.92
C GLN A 358 9.49 5.10 24.16
N HIS A 359 10.72 5.62 24.20
CA HIS A 359 11.11 6.84 23.49
C HIS A 359 11.47 6.61 22.01
N THR A 360 11.50 5.36 21.55
CA THR A 360 11.86 4.94 20.19
C THR A 360 10.61 4.59 19.36
N THR A 361 10.79 4.13 18.11
CA THR A 361 9.71 3.66 17.22
C THR A 361 8.83 2.60 17.88
N GLY A 362 7.52 2.61 17.59
CA GLY A 362 6.57 1.61 18.11
C GLY A 362 5.15 2.17 18.27
N ALA A 363 4.21 1.28 18.56
CA ALA A 363 2.81 1.60 18.78
C ALA A 363 2.54 2.22 20.17
N ASN A 364 1.38 2.86 20.30
CA ASN A 364 0.75 3.27 21.56
C ASN A 364 1.55 4.27 22.41
N ARG A 365 2.25 5.21 21.78
CA ARG A 365 3.14 6.16 22.50
C ARG A 365 2.43 7.45 22.86
N ILE A 366 2.95 8.19 23.84
CA ILE A 366 2.52 9.59 24.02
C ILE A 366 3.23 10.46 22.97
N TYR A 367 2.46 11.25 22.21
CA TYR A 367 3.05 12.24 21.30
C TYR A 367 3.72 13.35 22.11
N ARG A 368 5.02 13.60 21.87
CA ARG A 368 5.82 14.61 22.59
C ARG A 368 6.38 15.71 21.68
N GLY A 369 6.10 15.66 20.38
CA GLY A 369 6.54 16.68 19.43
C GLY A 369 5.76 17.99 19.60
N SER A 370 6.20 19.04 18.93
CA SER A 370 5.43 20.28 18.85
C SER A 370 4.47 20.23 17.67
N MET A 371 3.17 20.16 17.98
CA MET A 371 2.11 20.40 17.01
C MET A 371 1.52 21.78 17.27
N PRO A 372 1.07 22.50 16.22
CA PRO A 372 0.41 23.77 16.43
C PRO A 372 -0.86 23.58 17.28
N GLY A 373 -1.14 24.55 18.14
CA GLY A 373 -2.49 24.73 18.66
C GLY A 373 -3.43 25.11 17.52
N GLY A 374 -4.73 24.91 17.73
CA GLY A 374 -5.76 25.28 16.77
C GLY A 374 -7.09 25.54 17.44
N ASP A 375 -8.11 25.78 16.63
CA ASP A 375 -9.52 25.74 17.00
C ASP A 375 -10.24 24.98 15.88
N ILE A 376 -10.30 23.66 16.03
CA ILE A 376 -10.90 22.75 15.02
C ILE A 376 -12.42 22.75 15.15
N LYS A 377 -13.12 22.94 14.03
CA LYS A 377 -14.58 23.01 13.96
C LYS A 377 -15.15 22.07 12.92
N LEU A 378 -16.37 21.59 13.19
CA LEU A 378 -17.16 20.83 12.23
C LEU A 378 -17.53 21.70 11.04
N GLY A 379 -17.52 21.08 9.87
CA GLY A 379 -18.01 21.65 8.64
C GLY A 379 -19.52 21.48 8.49
N ARG A 380 -20.00 21.77 7.28
CA ARG A 380 -21.37 21.47 6.87
C ARG A 380 -21.40 20.03 6.37
N MET A 381 -21.39 19.09 7.30
CA MET A 381 -21.35 17.67 7.01
C MET A 381 -22.48 17.26 6.06
N LYS A 382 -22.13 16.45 5.07
CA LYS A 382 -23.07 15.80 4.15
C LYS A 382 -22.82 14.31 4.20
N ASP A 383 -23.84 13.51 3.89
CA ASP A 383 -23.65 12.08 3.75
C ASP A 383 -22.62 11.79 2.66
N GLY A 384 -21.57 11.08 3.05
CA GLY A 384 -20.53 10.60 2.17
C GLY A 384 -20.95 9.31 1.47
N THR A 385 -20.21 8.95 0.43
CA THR A 385 -20.52 7.75 -0.36
C THR A 385 -19.81 6.53 0.19
N VAL A 386 -20.58 5.48 0.50
CA VAL A 386 -20.09 4.14 0.80
C VAL A 386 -20.65 3.18 -0.24
N ASN A 387 -19.78 2.62 -1.08
CA ASN A 387 -20.18 1.86 -2.25
C ASN A 387 -20.16 0.36 -1.96
N GLY A 388 -21.31 -0.30 -2.00
CA GLY A 388 -21.37 -1.76 -1.91
C GLY A 388 -20.70 -2.46 -3.08
N ILE A 389 -20.14 -3.64 -2.83
CA ILE A 389 -19.65 -4.55 -3.87
C ILE A 389 -20.30 -5.93 -3.73
N LYS A 390 -20.43 -6.63 -4.85
CA LYS A 390 -21.12 -7.92 -4.92
C LYS A 390 -20.38 -9.04 -4.18
N SER A 391 -19.05 -9.07 -4.27
CA SER A 391 -18.21 -10.08 -3.63
C SER A 391 -16.86 -9.50 -3.26
N VAL A 392 -16.25 -9.98 -2.17
CA VAL A 392 -14.88 -9.61 -1.76
C VAL A 392 -13.84 -10.57 -2.33
N TRP A 393 -14.16 -11.86 -2.34
CA TRP A 393 -13.26 -12.94 -2.75
C TRP A 393 -13.83 -13.71 -3.95
N GLN A 394 -12.94 -14.34 -4.71
CA GLN A 394 -13.26 -15.23 -5.83
C GLN A 394 -12.11 -16.23 -6.06
N ASN A 395 -12.37 -17.29 -6.83
CA ASN A 395 -11.32 -18.17 -7.33
C ASN A 395 -10.35 -17.39 -8.25
N ILE A 396 -9.12 -17.89 -8.43
CA ILE A 396 -8.14 -17.21 -9.30
C ILE A 396 -8.59 -17.04 -10.75
N ASP A 397 -9.47 -17.93 -11.25
CA ASP A 397 -10.08 -17.84 -12.59
C ASP A 397 -11.20 -16.79 -12.67
N GLY A 398 -11.64 -16.23 -11.54
CA GLY A 398 -12.72 -15.25 -11.45
C GLY A 398 -14.11 -15.83 -11.24
N THR A 399 -14.24 -17.14 -11.06
CA THR A 399 -15.53 -17.76 -10.68
C THR A 399 -15.85 -17.44 -9.21
N GLU A 400 -17.15 -17.40 -8.90
CA GLU A 400 -17.63 -17.23 -7.52
C GLU A 400 -17.22 -18.44 -6.66
N LEU A 401 -17.01 -18.21 -5.37
CA LEU A 401 -16.65 -19.27 -4.44
C LEU A 401 -17.83 -20.21 -4.20
N GLU A 402 -17.59 -21.51 -4.23
CA GLU A 402 -18.59 -22.53 -3.86
C GLU A 402 -18.74 -22.64 -2.33
N SER A 403 -17.66 -22.33 -1.60
CA SER A 403 -17.59 -22.26 -0.14
C SER A 403 -16.79 -21.05 0.28
N TYR A 404 -17.20 -20.41 1.37
CA TYR A 404 -16.48 -19.29 1.97
C TYR A 404 -15.55 -19.73 3.10
N GLU A 405 -15.34 -21.04 3.30
CA GLU A 405 -14.34 -21.54 4.25
C GLU A 405 -13.00 -20.85 4.04
N LEU A 406 -12.39 -20.34 5.11
CA LEU A 406 -11.15 -19.57 5.05
C LEU A 406 -10.01 -20.46 4.52
N PRO A 407 -9.52 -20.26 3.28
CA PRO A 407 -8.33 -20.97 2.84
C PRO A 407 -7.12 -20.47 3.62
N ASN A 408 -5.99 -21.17 3.53
CA ASN A 408 -4.73 -20.62 4.02
C ASN A 408 -4.51 -19.25 3.37
N TYR A 409 -4.37 -18.20 4.18
CA TYR A 409 -4.31 -16.81 3.74
C TYR A 409 -3.11 -16.54 2.81
N ASP A 410 -2.04 -17.34 2.92
CA ASP A 410 -0.89 -17.31 2.02
C ASP A 410 -1.26 -17.73 0.58
N LEU A 411 -2.41 -18.39 0.39
CA LEU A 411 -2.97 -18.78 -0.91
C LEU A 411 -3.96 -17.76 -1.47
N CYS A 412 -4.16 -16.62 -0.79
CA CYS A 412 -5.07 -15.55 -1.18
C CYS A 412 -4.31 -14.34 -1.73
N PHE A 413 -4.40 -14.12 -3.05
CA PHE A 413 -3.81 -12.93 -3.67
C PHE A 413 -4.61 -11.66 -3.36
N GLN A 414 -3.97 -10.69 -2.72
CA GLN A 414 -4.57 -9.40 -2.37
C GLN A 414 -3.96 -8.20 -3.12
N GLY A 415 -2.85 -8.41 -3.84
CA GLY A 415 -2.21 -7.36 -4.65
C GLY A 415 -1.30 -6.40 -3.88
N PHE A 416 -0.72 -6.82 -2.76
CA PHE A 416 0.18 -5.99 -1.93
C PHE A 416 1.64 -6.33 -2.14
#